data_AF-A0A8H7TBZ1-F1
#
_entry.id   AF-A0A8H7TBZ1-F1
#
_cell.length_a   1.000
_cell.length_b   1.000
_cell.length_c   1.000
_cell.angle_alpha   90.00
_cell.angle_beta   90.00
_cell.angle_gamma   90.00
#
_symmetry.space_group_name_H-M   'P 1'
#
loop_
_entity.id
_entity.type
_entity.pdbx_description
1 polymer ?
#
loop_
_entity_poly.entity_id
_entity_poly.type
_entity_poly.pdbx_seq_one_letter_code
_entity_poly.pdbx_strand_id
1 'polypeptide(L)'
;MATKQCPSLPNELWTQILENLRADEDLPTLWKSCRNVNTAFRDAAETIFREQHLPKTKFYFFLGEFLADNSDEEDHEERHEIRHLLAEFNFSSLSEDRSTATFTVDADELPENLHPRARKRLREYVNDMNIETPRHTVQIRRDVNDGPIPGLTVNYDKLELSCDWRGLFGAFYSEEYLYHKFTAKTLKDRASWLSELKSKVDSGELDPMKVMTQALTAFADDSKDCRKLARRARICWQFKNHDGTEWDFGRDGDEAEERKCLAELQKIRHFTSLEDFSDEESEEGDDDDEEGDSEEDEEDEWEDTDSDEDS
;
A
#
# COMPACT_ATOMS: atom_id res chain seq x y z
N MET A 1 35.51 37.01 6.29
CA MET A 1 34.81 36.69 5.02
C MET A 1 33.34 36.58 5.35
N ALA A 2 32.51 37.51 4.87
CA ALA A 2 31.07 37.44 5.08
C ALA A 2 30.49 36.36 4.17
N THR A 3 29.93 35.30 4.75
CA THR A 3 29.15 34.31 4.01
C THR A 3 27.94 35.02 3.42
N LYS A 4 27.90 35.16 2.09
CA LYS A 4 26.69 35.57 1.37
C LYS A 4 25.62 34.50 1.64
N GLN A 5 24.79 34.72 2.65
CA GLN A 5 23.54 33.96 2.81
C GLN A 5 22.67 34.31 1.60
N CYS A 6 22.45 33.32 0.74
CA CYS A 6 21.42 33.41 -0.28
C CYS A 6 20.09 33.67 0.45
N PRO A 7 19.27 34.66 0.05
CA PRO A 7 17.99 34.88 0.67
C PRO A 7 17.16 33.59 0.55
N SER A 8 16.60 33.13 1.68
CA SER A 8 15.70 31.98 1.68
C SER A 8 14.51 32.28 0.78
N LEU A 9 14.27 31.42 -0.20
CA LEU A 9 13.01 31.42 -0.94
C LEU A 9 11.84 31.25 0.06
N PRO A 10 10.72 31.96 -0.13
CA PRO A 10 9.48 31.75 0.63
C PRO A 10 9.00 30.30 0.55
N ASN A 11 8.32 29.82 1.59
CA ASN A 11 7.87 28.43 1.68
C ASN A 11 6.86 28.08 0.59
N GLU A 12 6.08 29.06 0.15
CA GLU A 12 5.10 28.94 -0.92
C GLU A 12 5.78 28.57 -2.25
N LEU A 13 6.93 29.16 -2.54
CA LEU A 13 7.70 28.84 -3.75
C LEU A 13 8.33 27.45 -3.65
N TRP A 14 8.79 27.03 -2.47
CA TRP A 14 9.27 25.67 -2.28
C TRP A 14 8.16 24.64 -2.45
N THR A 15 6.96 24.94 -1.93
CA THR A 15 5.78 24.09 -2.07
C THR A 15 5.45 23.93 -3.55
N GLN A 16 5.36 25.03 -4.31
CA GLN A 16 5.12 24.98 -5.77
C GLN A 16 6.21 24.23 -6.55
N ILE A 17 7.48 24.36 -6.16
CA ILE A 17 8.58 23.64 -6.82
C ILE A 17 8.45 22.13 -6.55
N LEU A 18 8.27 21.75 -5.29
CA LEU A 18 8.18 20.35 -4.87
C LEU A 18 6.87 19.70 -5.34
N GLU A 19 5.81 20.49 -5.52
CA GLU A 19 4.58 20.07 -6.18
C GLU A 19 4.79 19.69 -7.65
N ASN A 20 5.95 19.85 -8.28
CA ASN A 20 6.17 19.24 -9.61
C ASN A 20 6.53 17.75 -9.51
N LEU A 21 6.75 17.23 -8.30
CA LEU A 21 6.99 15.82 -8.00
C LEU A 21 5.67 15.17 -7.55
N ARG A 22 4.64 15.21 -8.40
CA ARG A 22 3.28 14.73 -8.07
C ARG A 22 3.08 13.25 -8.32
N ALA A 23 3.86 12.68 -9.24
CA ALA A 23 3.74 11.29 -9.62
C ALA A 23 3.86 10.40 -8.37
N ASP A 24 3.01 9.37 -8.29
CA ASP A 24 3.00 8.44 -7.15
C ASP A 24 4.42 7.86 -6.89
N GLU A 25 5.19 7.62 -7.95
CA GLU A 25 6.59 7.14 -7.88
C GLU A 25 7.57 8.13 -7.21
N ASP A 26 7.26 9.43 -7.23
CA ASP A 26 8.11 10.47 -6.63
C ASP A 26 7.81 10.69 -5.13
N LEU A 27 6.60 10.35 -4.67
CA LEU A 27 6.15 10.58 -3.30
C LEU A 27 7.08 9.95 -2.23
N PRO A 28 7.59 8.72 -2.40
CA PRO A 28 8.55 8.14 -1.48
C PRO A 28 9.84 8.96 -1.38
N THR A 29 10.32 9.50 -2.51
CA THR A 29 11.52 10.34 -2.56
C THR A 29 11.26 11.70 -1.93
N LEU A 30 10.11 12.31 -2.21
CA LEU A 30 9.70 13.58 -1.61
C LEU A 30 9.64 13.46 -0.08
N TRP A 31 9.03 12.39 0.44
CA TRP A 31 8.92 12.17 1.88
C TRP A 31 10.23 11.76 2.56
N LYS A 32 11.01 10.85 1.96
CA LYS A 32 12.24 10.31 2.59
C LYS A 32 13.48 11.16 2.37
N SER A 33 13.58 11.83 1.23
CA SER A 33 14.78 12.58 0.84
C SER A 33 14.56 14.07 0.99
N CYS A 34 13.59 14.64 0.27
CA CYS A 34 13.38 16.09 0.24
C CYS A 34 13.03 16.64 1.63
N ARG A 35 12.10 16.00 2.35
CA ARG A 35 11.71 16.37 3.72
C ARG A 35 12.89 16.47 4.71
N ASN A 36 13.99 15.76 4.47
CA ASN A 36 15.15 15.71 5.37
C ASN A 36 16.29 16.65 4.98
N VAL A 37 16.17 17.43 3.89
CA VAL A 37 17.23 18.33 3.42
C VAL A 37 17.45 19.50 4.38
N ASN A 38 16.38 20.22 4.72
CA ASN A 38 16.39 21.33 5.66
C ASN A 38 14.96 21.60 6.16
N THR A 39 14.80 22.58 7.06
CA THR A 39 13.50 22.90 7.66
C THR A 39 12.49 23.44 6.64
N ALA A 40 12.90 24.25 5.66
CA ALA A 40 11.99 24.77 4.64
C ALA A 40 11.46 23.66 3.72
N PHE A 41 12.32 22.74 3.29
CA PHE A 41 11.91 21.57 2.51
C PHE A 41 11.01 20.64 3.31
N ARG A 42 11.29 20.46 4.61
CA ARG A 42 10.42 19.70 5.50
C ARG A 42 9.02 20.32 5.56
N ASP A 43 8.94 21.62 5.80
CA ASP A 43 7.67 22.32 5.98
C ASP A 43 6.86 22.37 4.67
N ALA A 44 7.53 22.53 3.53
CA ALA A 44 6.92 22.44 2.20
C ALA A 44 6.42 21.02 1.88
N ALA A 45 7.26 19.99 2.05
CA ALA A 45 6.85 18.60 1.85
C ALA A 45 5.68 18.23 2.77
N GLU A 46 5.78 18.50 4.08
CA GLU A 46 4.70 18.25 5.03
C GLU A 46 3.40 19.01 4.69
N THR A 47 3.49 20.16 4.03
CA THR A 47 2.31 20.90 3.54
C THR A 47 1.65 20.16 2.39
N ILE A 48 2.41 19.71 1.38
CA ILE A 48 1.92 18.91 0.26
C ILE A 48 1.22 17.65 0.79
N PHE A 49 1.88 16.88 1.66
CA PHE A 49 1.29 15.65 2.21
C PHE A 49 0.05 15.91 3.06
N ARG A 50 0.05 16.95 3.89
CA ARG A 50 -1.12 17.29 4.70
C ARG A 50 -2.31 17.72 3.85
N GLU A 51 -2.09 18.45 2.78
CA GLU A 51 -3.17 19.09 2.01
C GLU A 51 -3.65 18.24 0.85
N GLN A 52 -2.79 17.40 0.25
CA GLN A 52 -3.10 16.62 -0.95
C GLN A 52 -3.22 15.11 -0.67
N HIS A 53 -2.36 14.55 0.19
CA HIS A 53 -2.26 13.10 0.36
C HIS A 53 -2.97 12.57 1.60
N LEU A 54 -2.96 13.33 2.70
CA LEU A 54 -3.63 12.95 3.94
C LEU A 54 -5.15 12.81 3.78
N PRO A 55 -5.86 13.70 3.06
CA PRO A 55 -7.29 13.51 2.79
C PRO A 55 -7.60 12.26 1.97
N LYS A 56 -6.62 11.72 1.25
CA LYS A 56 -6.71 10.53 0.40
C LYS A 56 -6.14 9.28 1.07
N THR A 57 -5.93 9.35 2.37
CA THR A 57 -5.46 8.22 3.16
C THR A 57 -6.66 7.47 3.71
N LYS A 58 -6.65 6.15 3.54
CA LYS A 58 -7.70 5.25 4.03
C LYS A 58 -7.10 4.11 4.83
N PHE A 59 -7.86 3.60 5.79
CA PHE A 59 -7.52 2.35 6.49
C PHE A 59 -8.61 1.32 6.29
N TYR A 60 -8.21 0.10 5.98
CA TYR A 60 -9.12 -1.03 5.85
C TYR A 60 -8.79 -2.04 6.94
N PHE A 61 -9.77 -2.39 7.78
CA PHE A 61 -9.61 -3.41 8.82
C PHE A 61 -10.46 -4.62 8.49
N PHE A 62 -9.83 -5.78 8.31
CA PHE A 62 -10.54 -7.05 8.19
C PHE A 62 -10.84 -7.61 9.59
N LEU A 63 -12.10 -7.50 10.00
CA LEU A 63 -12.57 -7.87 11.34
C LEU A 63 -13.11 -9.33 11.41
N GLY A 64 -12.87 -10.09 10.34
CA GLY A 64 -13.22 -11.50 10.19
C GLY A 64 -14.60 -11.72 9.59
N GLU A 65 -15.06 -12.97 9.64
CA GLU A 65 -16.33 -13.39 9.04
C GLU A 65 -17.50 -13.36 10.03
N PHE A 66 -18.71 -13.24 9.49
CA PHE A 66 -19.96 -13.40 10.22
C PHE A 66 -21.05 -14.05 9.40
N LEU A 67 -21.94 -14.78 10.08
CA LEU A 67 -23.17 -15.28 9.47
C LEU A 67 -24.17 -14.13 9.43
N ALA A 68 -24.65 -13.79 8.24
CA ALA A 68 -25.76 -12.87 8.08
C ALA A 68 -27.07 -13.60 8.37
N ASP A 69 -27.92 -12.98 9.19
CA ASP A 69 -29.28 -13.45 9.39
C ASP A 69 -30.15 -12.90 8.24
N ASN A 70 -30.58 -13.77 7.32
CA ASN A 70 -31.55 -13.42 6.29
C ASN A 70 -32.94 -13.41 6.93
N SER A 71 -33.30 -12.33 7.62
CA SER A 71 -34.60 -12.23 8.32
C SER A 71 -35.79 -11.94 7.41
N ASP A 72 -35.57 -11.74 6.11
CA ASP A 72 -36.56 -11.10 5.21
C ASP A 72 -37.18 -12.05 4.17
N GLU A 73 -36.89 -13.35 4.18
CA GLU A 73 -37.53 -14.32 3.28
C GLU A 73 -38.33 -15.38 4.07
N GLU A 74 -39.65 -15.20 4.12
CA GLU A 74 -40.62 -16.04 4.86
C GLU A 74 -40.74 -17.48 4.36
N ASP A 75 -40.06 -17.88 3.29
CA ASP A 75 -40.11 -19.23 2.76
C ASP A 75 -38.83 -19.50 1.97
N HIS A 76 -37.80 -20.11 2.56
CA HIS A 76 -36.85 -21.08 1.97
C HIS A 76 -35.71 -21.39 2.96
N GLU A 77 -35.08 -22.57 2.81
CA GLU A 77 -34.03 -23.14 3.67
C GLU A 77 -33.09 -22.10 4.30
N GLU A 78 -32.84 -22.19 5.62
CA GLU A 78 -31.87 -21.38 6.39
C GLU A 78 -30.45 -21.50 5.78
N ARG A 79 -30.20 -20.76 4.70
CA ARG A 79 -28.86 -20.59 4.13
C ARG A 79 -28.27 -19.35 4.74
N HIS A 80 -27.55 -19.56 5.84
CA HIS A 80 -26.71 -18.50 6.39
C HIS A 80 -25.58 -18.21 5.41
N GLU A 81 -25.56 -16.99 4.89
CA GLU A 81 -24.45 -16.50 4.07
C GLU A 81 -23.31 -16.06 5.00
N ILE A 82 -22.11 -16.57 4.75
CA ILE A 82 -20.89 -16.08 5.41
C ILE A 82 -20.50 -14.78 4.72
N ARG A 83 -20.49 -13.67 5.46
CA ARG A 83 -20.07 -12.35 4.98
C ARG A 83 -18.80 -11.88 5.68
N HIS A 84 -18.01 -11.09 4.97
CA HIS A 84 -16.83 -10.43 5.52
C HIS A 84 -17.24 -9.17 6.30
N LEU A 85 -16.67 -8.97 7.49
CA LEU A 85 -16.81 -7.73 8.26
C LEU A 85 -15.58 -6.86 7.98
N LEU A 86 -15.70 -5.96 7.03
CA LEU A 86 -14.71 -4.94 6.71
C LEU A 86 -15.09 -3.62 7.40
N ALA A 87 -14.10 -2.87 7.86
CA ALA A 87 -14.30 -1.50 8.30
C ALA A 87 -13.31 -0.58 7.58
N GLU A 88 -13.84 0.25 6.67
CA GLU A 88 -13.11 1.33 6.02
C GLU A 88 -13.16 2.60 6.87
N PHE A 89 -12.00 3.22 7.10
CA PHE A 89 -11.88 4.49 7.80
C PHE A 89 -11.28 5.54 6.88
N ASN A 90 -12.06 6.59 6.65
CA ASN A 90 -11.71 7.73 5.80
C ASN A 90 -11.21 8.91 6.62
N PHE A 91 -10.29 9.69 6.06
CA PHE A 91 -9.79 10.90 6.72
C PHE A 91 -10.93 11.87 7.03
N SER A 92 -11.02 12.30 8.28
CA SER A 92 -12.08 13.20 8.76
C SER A 92 -11.53 14.59 9.09
N SER A 93 -10.50 14.64 9.94
CA SER A 93 -9.99 15.93 10.41
C SER A 93 -8.57 15.81 10.97
N LEU A 94 -7.97 16.97 11.21
CA LEU A 94 -6.66 17.12 11.83
C LEU A 94 -6.81 17.92 13.13
N SER A 95 -6.09 17.51 14.17
CA SER A 95 -6.04 18.21 15.46
C SER A 95 -5.53 19.66 15.31
N GLU A 96 -5.83 20.53 16.30
CA GLU A 96 -5.44 21.94 16.29
C GLU A 96 -3.92 22.14 16.17
N ASP A 97 -3.13 21.27 16.80
CA ASP A 97 -1.67 21.25 16.74
C ASP A 97 -1.11 20.62 15.45
N ARG A 98 -1.98 20.16 14.55
CA ARG A 98 -1.64 19.54 13.27
C ARG A 98 -0.76 18.29 13.40
N SER A 99 -0.79 17.62 14.54
CA SER A 99 0.02 16.42 14.82
C SER A 99 -0.76 15.13 14.59
N THR A 100 -2.06 15.15 14.87
CA THR A 100 -2.90 13.95 14.97
C THR A 100 -3.98 14.02 13.91
N ALA A 101 -4.04 13.01 13.05
CA ALA A 101 -5.12 12.85 12.08
C ALA A 101 -6.20 11.92 12.66
N THR A 102 -7.46 12.28 12.44
CA THR A 102 -8.62 11.50 12.86
C THR A 102 -9.33 10.94 11.64
N PHE A 103 -9.71 9.67 11.71
CA PHE A 103 -10.38 8.92 10.66
C PHE A 103 -11.69 8.35 11.20
N THR A 104 -12.75 8.42 10.42
CA THR A 104 -14.09 7.95 10.78
C THR A 104 -14.50 6.82 9.87
N VAL A 105 -15.27 5.87 10.41
CA VAL A 105 -15.83 4.80 9.59
C VAL A 105 -16.74 5.37 8.50
N ASP A 106 -16.66 4.78 7.30
CA ASP A 106 -17.63 5.07 6.26
C ASP A 106 -18.99 4.47 6.64
N ALA A 107 -20.03 5.31 6.68
CA ALA A 107 -21.38 4.89 7.05
C ALA A 107 -22.03 4.03 5.97
N ASP A 108 -21.63 4.21 4.70
CA ASP A 108 -22.16 3.45 3.58
C ASP A 108 -21.55 2.03 3.54
N GLU A 109 -20.29 1.87 3.99
CA GLU A 109 -19.58 0.58 4.03
C GLU A 109 -19.90 -0.25 5.28
N LEU A 110 -20.15 0.39 6.43
CA LEU A 110 -20.46 -0.32 7.68
C LEU A 110 -21.84 0.05 8.24
N PRO A 111 -22.88 -0.76 7.93
CA PRO A 111 -24.22 -0.61 8.48
C PRO A 111 -24.25 -0.51 10.02
N GLU A 112 -25.10 0.37 10.56
CA GLU A 112 -25.19 0.66 12.00
C GLU A 112 -25.48 -0.57 12.86
N ASN A 113 -26.24 -1.54 12.34
CA ASN A 113 -26.52 -2.80 13.02
C ASN A 113 -25.27 -3.66 13.24
N LEU A 114 -24.23 -3.48 12.42
CA LEU A 114 -22.95 -4.18 12.55
C LEU A 114 -21.96 -3.44 13.46
N HIS A 115 -22.22 -2.19 13.86
CA HIS A 115 -21.33 -1.40 14.71
C HIS A 115 -20.96 -2.10 16.02
N PRO A 116 -21.90 -2.72 16.79
CA PRO A 116 -21.52 -3.42 18.02
C PRO A 116 -20.54 -4.58 17.76
N ARG A 117 -20.70 -5.29 16.64
CA ARG A 117 -19.82 -6.39 16.23
C ARG A 117 -18.45 -5.87 15.80
N ALA A 118 -18.43 -4.83 14.96
CA ALA A 118 -17.21 -4.17 14.51
C ALA A 118 -16.40 -3.61 15.69
N ARG A 119 -17.04 -2.90 16.63
CA ARG A 119 -16.38 -2.39 17.85
C ARG A 119 -15.70 -3.48 18.65
N LYS A 120 -16.38 -4.62 18.83
CA LYS A 120 -15.84 -5.76 19.57
C LYS A 120 -14.62 -6.35 18.85
N ARG A 121 -14.75 -6.66 17.55
CA ARG A 121 -13.67 -7.28 16.76
C ARG A 121 -12.48 -6.35 16.56
N LEU A 122 -12.72 -5.06 16.36
CA LEU A 122 -11.67 -4.05 16.28
C LEU A 122 -10.89 -3.95 17.59
N ARG A 123 -11.57 -4.02 18.74
CA ARG A 123 -10.91 -4.03 20.06
C ARG A 123 -10.04 -5.26 20.25
N GLU A 124 -10.55 -6.45 19.90
CA GLU A 124 -9.78 -7.70 19.94
C GLU A 124 -8.55 -7.58 19.04
N TYR A 125 -8.72 -7.09 17.81
CA TYR A 125 -7.62 -6.89 16.86
C TYR A 125 -6.53 -5.92 17.37
N VAL A 126 -6.90 -4.74 17.85
CA VAL A 126 -5.94 -3.72 18.29
C VAL A 126 -5.15 -4.19 19.51
N ASN A 127 -5.75 -4.99 20.39
CA ASN A 127 -5.06 -5.54 21.56
C ASN A 127 -4.06 -6.65 21.20
N ASP A 128 -4.36 -7.44 20.16
CA ASP A 128 -3.57 -8.60 19.75
C ASP A 128 -2.96 -8.41 18.34
N MET A 129 -2.52 -7.18 18.03
CA MET A 129 -2.01 -6.85 16.70
C MET A 129 -0.71 -7.61 16.40
N ASN A 130 -0.74 -8.42 15.34
CA ASN A 130 0.43 -9.14 14.83
C ASN A 130 1.23 -8.24 13.87
N ILE A 131 2.54 -8.12 14.09
CA ILE A 131 3.47 -7.33 13.26
C ILE A 131 3.69 -7.99 11.89
N GLU A 132 3.75 -9.33 11.87
CA GLU A 132 4.04 -10.15 10.68
C GLU A 132 2.82 -10.39 9.82
N THR A 133 1.64 -10.51 10.44
CA THR A 133 0.36 -10.73 9.75
C THR A 133 -0.74 -9.75 10.20
N PRO A 134 -0.53 -8.44 9.99
CA PRO A 134 -1.54 -7.44 10.31
C PRO A 134 -2.82 -7.67 9.49
N ARG A 135 -3.97 -7.50 10.13
CA ARG A 135 -5.30 -7.64 9.49
C ARG A 135 -5.86 -6.29 9.06
N HIS A 136 -4.98 -5.40 8.68
CA HIS A 136 -5.33 -4.09 8.16
C HIS A 136 -4.40 -3.70 7.03
N THR A 137 -4.90 -2.83 6.17
CA THR A 137 -4.08 -2.14 5.18
C THR A 137 -4.24 -0.63 5.33
N VAL A 138 -3.16 0.05 4.98
CA VAL A 138 -3.10 1.50 4.81
C VAL A 138 -3.06 1.74 3.30
N GLN A 139 -4.01 2.51 2.80
CA GLN A 139 -4.00 2.99 1.43
C GLN A 139 -3.69 4.48 1.42
N ILE A 140 -2.75 4.88 0.56
CA ILE A 140 -2.44 6.27 0.28
C ILE A 140 -2.42 6.41 -1.23
N ARG A 141 -3.45 7.07 -1.79
CA ARG A 141 -3.67 7.12 -3.24
C ARG A 141 -3.74 5.69 -3.81
N ARG A 142 -2.88 5.37 -4.79
CA ARG A 142 -2.81 4.07 -5.46
C ARG A 142 -1.98 3.03 -4.72
N ASP A 143 -1.18 3.46 -3.76
CA ASP A 143 -0.30 2.57 -3.01
C ASP A 143 -0.99 1.99 -1.78
N VAL A 144 -0.74 0.70 -1.53
CA VAL A 144 -1.31 -0.03 -0.40
C VAL A 144 -0.24 -0.85 0.30
N ASN A 145 -0.15 -0.74 1.62
CA ASN A 145 0.73 -1.53 2.48
C ASN A 145 0.02 -1.99 3.75
N ASP A 146 0.51 -3.06 4.34
CA ASP A 146 0.05 -3.60 5.64
C ASP A 146 0.96 -3.14 6.80
N GLY A 147 1.49 -1.91 6.70
CA GLY A 147 2.44 -1.33 7.64
C GLY A 147 1.81 -0.89 8.97
N PRO A 148 2.62 -0.45 9.95
CA PRO A 148 2.09 0.05 11.22
C PRO A 148 1.32 1.36 11.05
N ILE A 149 0.42 1.62 12.01
CA ILE A 149 -0.21 2.93 12.22
C ILE A 149 0.36 3.55 13.50
N PRO A 150 1.39 4.42 13.43
CA PRO A 150 2.03 4.99 14.60
C PRO A 150 1.09 5.89 15.41
N GLY A 151 1.13 5.73 16.74
CA GLY A 151 0.26 6.50 17.64
C GLY A 151 -1.23 6.17 17.51
N LEU A 152 -1.57 4.98 17.00
CA LEU A 152 -2.95 4.54 16.86
C LEU A 152 -3.69 4.59 18.21
N THR A 153 -4.80 5.32 18.22
CA THR A 153 -5.76 5.38 19.31
C THR A 153 -7.16 5.20 18.72
N VAL A 154 -8.03 4.51 19.45
CA VAL A 154 -9.36 4.14 18.96
C VAL A 154 -10.43 4.62 19.94
N ASN A 155 -11.34 5.44 19.45
CA ASN A 155 -12.59 5.75 20.14
C ASN A 155 -13.67 4.75 19.67
N TYR A 156 -13.82 3.68 20.43
CA TYR A 156 -14.74 2.59 20.09
C TYR A 156 -16.21 3.03 20.02
N ASP A 157 -16.63 4.00 20.83
CA ASP A 157 -18.04 4.41 20.84
C ASP A 157 -18.42 5.07 19.52
N LYS A 158 -17.52 5.87 18.97
CA LYS A 158 -17.71 6.58 17.70
C LYS A 158 -17.17 5.85 16.48
N LEU A 159 -16.44 4.75 16.66
CA LEU A 159 -15.65 4.12 15.59
C LEU A 159 -14.77 5.17 14.90
N GLU A 160 -13.99 5.90 15.70
CA GLU A 160 -12.99 6.86 15.23
C GLU A 160 -11.59 6.34 15.54
N LEU A 161 -10.69 6.44 14.56
CA LEU A 161 -9.26 6.20 14.72
C LEU A 161 -8.53 7.53 14.80
N SER A 162 -7.43 7.58 15.54
CA SER A 162 -6.53 8.72 15.51
C SER A 162 -5.08 8.27 15.54
N CYS A 163 -4.21 8.90 14.76
CA CYS A 163 -2.81 8.51 14.63
C CYS A 163 -1.87 9.70 14.34
N ASP A 164 -0.56 9.49 14.56
CA ASP A 164 0.48 10.41 14.10
C ASP A 164 0.66 10.26 12.58
N TRP A 165 0.11 11.20 11.82
CA TRP A 165 0.15 11.15 10.36
C TRP A 165 1.57 11.29 9.79
N ARG A 166 2.48 11.98 10.48
CA ARG A 166 3.89 12.06 10.06
C ARG A 166 4.58 10.73 10.30
N GLY A 167 4.33 10.11 11.44
CA GLY A 167 4.76 8.76 11.73
C GLY A 167 4.26 7.78 10.68
N LEU A 168 2.97 7.86 10.33
CA LEU A 168 2.31 7.02 9.34
C LEU A 168 2.99 7.10 7.97
N PHE A 169 3.08 8.30 7.36
CA PHE A 169 3.79 8.45 6.08
C PHE A 169 5.27 8.09 6.21
N GLY A 170 5.87 8.32 7.37
CA GLY A 170 7.22 7.86 7.72
C GLY A 170 7.38 6.37 7.57
N ALA A 171 6.48 5.58 8.14
CA ALA A 171 6.48 4.13 8.05
C ALA A 171 6.17 3.67 6.61
N PHE A 172 5.09 4.20 6.03
CA PHE A 172 4.60 3.82 4.70
C PHE A 172 5.64 4.06 3.60
N TYR A 173 6.11 5.30 3.44
CA TYR A 173 7.06 5.63 2.38
C TYR A 173 8.49 5.14 2.65
N SER A 174 8.81 4.68 3.87
CA SER A 174 10.07 3.97 4.07
C SER A 174 10.08 2.62 3.37
N GLU A 175 8.94 1.93 3.34
CA GLU A 175 8.78 0.67 2.63
C GLU A 175 8.77 0.89 1.11
N GLU A 176 7.95 1.83 0.61
CA GLU A 176 7.92 2.19 -0.82
C GLU A 176 9.30 2.61 -1.34
N TYR A 177 10.02 3.42 -0.57
CA TYR A 177 11.36 3.85 -0.95
C TYR A 177 12.36 2.68 -1.04
N LEU A 178 12.23 1.66 -0.19
CA LEU A 178 13.03 0.43 -0.30
C LEU A 178 12.62 -0.40 -1.51
N TYR A 179 11.32 -0.52 -1.77
CA TYR A 179 10.79 -1.20 -2.95
C TYR A 179 11.37 -0.59 -4.24
N HIS A 180 11.33 0.73 -4.41
CA HIS A 180 11.92 1.38 -5.60
C HIS A 180 13.44 1.19 -5.67
N LYS A 181 14.14 1.21 -4.53
CA LYS A 181 15.59 0.92 -4.51
C LYS A 181 15.92 -0.49 -4.96
N PHE A 182 15.15 -1.48 -4.49
CA PHE A 182 15.34 -2.86 -4.91
C PHE A 182 15.01 -3.02 -6.39
N THR A 183 13.89 -2.45 -6.86
CA THR A 183 13.49 -2.47 -8.27
C THR A 183 14.55 -1.86 -9.17
N ALA A 184 15.08 -0.67 -8.84
CA ALA A 184 16.14 -0.02 -9.61
C ALA A 184 17.44 -0.85 -9.65
N LYS A 185 17.76 -1.54 -8.54
CA LYS A 185 18.91 -2.45 -8.49
C LYS A 185 18.67 -3.67 -9.38
N THR A 186 17.52 -4.32 -9.27
CA THR A 186 17.18 -5.51 -10.06
C THR A 186 17.14 -5.21 -11.56
N LEU A 187 16.57 -4.07 -11.96
CA LEU A 187 16.57 -3.61 -13.35
C LEU A 187 18.00 -3.43 -13.89
N LYS A 188 18.90 -2.86 -13.07
CA LYS A 188 20.31 -2.71 -13.43
C LYS A 188 21.00 -4.07 -13.59
N ASP A 189 20.72 -5.02 -12.70
CA ASP A 189 21.30 -6.36 -12.74
C ASP A 189 20.77 -7.15 -13.96
N ARG A 190 19.56 -6.85 -14.44
CA ARG A 190 18.95 -7.43 -15.66
C ARG A 190 19.31 -6.73 -16.98
N ALA A 191 20.07 -5.64 -16.95
CA ALA A 191 20.35 -4.85 -18.14
C ALA A 191 21.04 -5.67 -19.26
N SER A 192 21.95 -6.59 -18.92
CA SER A 192 22.60 -7.46 -19.90
C SER A 192 21.63 -8.46 -20.52
N TRP A 193 20.78 -9.08 -19.70
CA TRP A 193 19.77 -10.04 -20.16
C TRP A 193 18.74 -9.37 -21.10
N LEU A 194 18.28 -8.16 -20.78
CA LEU A 194 17.39 -7.38 -21.66
C LEU A 194 18.08 -7.05 -23.00
N SER A 195 19.36 -6.72 -22.98
CA SER A 195 20.14 -6.46 -24.19
C SER A 195 20.28 -7.72 -25.05
N GLU A 196 20.45 -8.90 -24.44
CA GLU A 196 20.52 -10.17 -25.15
C GLU A 196 19.17 -10.54 -25.77
N LEU A 197 18.08 -10.38 -25.01
CA LEU A 197 16.72 -10.60 -25.53
C LEU A 197 16.44 -9.73 -26.74
N LYS A 198 16.75 -8.43 -26.65
CA LYS A 198 16.62 -7.50 -27.78
C LYS A 198 17.44 -7.96 -28.99
N SER A 199 18.68 -8.37 -28.78
CA SER A 199 19.54 -8.85 -29.88
C SER A 199 18.97 -10.10 -30.58
N LYS A 200 18.30 -11.00 -29.84
CA LYS A 200 17.66 -12.20 -30.41
C LYS A 200 16.39 -11.88 -31.20
N VAL A 201 15.67 -10.84 -30.80
CA VAL A 201 14.55 -10.30 -31.60
C VAL A 201 15.08 -9.67 -32.89
N ASP A 202 16.12 -8.84 -32.79
CA ASP A 202 16.72 -8.17 -33.94
C ASP A 202 17.32 -9.16 -34.95
N SER A 203 17.85 -10.31 -34.50
CA SER A 203 18.35 -11.38 -35.37
C SER A 203 17.26 -12.30 -35.93
N GLY A 204 16.00 -12.15 -35.49
CA GLY A 204 14.87 -13.00 -35.89
C GLY A 204 14.92 -14.41 -35.29
N GLU A 205 15.76 -14.63 -34.28
CA GLU A 205 15.86 -15.92 -33.56
C GLU A 205 14.69 -16.15 -32.60
N LEU A 206 14.07 -15.07 -32.10
CA LEU A 206 12.92 -15.12 -31.22
C LEU A 206 11.78 -14.26 -31.74
N ASP A 207 10.57 -14.76 -31.52
CA ASP A 207 9.34 -14.01 -31.76
C ASP A 207 9.23 -12.82 -30.78
N PRO A 208 8.99 -11.59 -31.27
CA PRO A 208 8.89 -10.40 -30.42
C PRO A 208 7.84 -10.54 -29.32
N MET A 209 6.70 -11.16 -29.61
CA MET A 209 5.62 -11.32 -28.63
C MET A 209 6.06 -12.23 -27.48
N LYS A 210 6.67 -13.37 -27.80
CA LYS A 210 7.23 -14.28 -26.79
C LYS A 210 8.28 -13.59 -25.91
N VAL A 211 9.13 -12.74 -26.48
CA VAL A 211 10.14 -12.00 -25.71
C VAL A 211 9.49 -10.96 -24.80
N MET A 212 8.47 -10.26 -25.29
CA MET A 212 7.71 -9.30 -24.48
C MET A 212 7.01 -10.00 -23.31
N THR A 213 6.34 -11.13 -23.53
CA THR A 213 5.73 -11.93 -22.46
C THR A 213 6.78 -12.38 -21.44
N GLN A 214 7.93 -12.92 -21.89
CA GLN A 214 9.01 -13.32 -21.00
C GLN A 214 9.55 -12.14 -20.17
N ALA A 215 9.69 -10.96 -20.78
CA ALA A 215 10.12 -9.76 -20.08
C ALA A 215 9.09 -9.35 -19.02
N LEU A 216 7.81 -9.29 -19.38
CA LEU A 216 6.71 -8.90 -18.49
C LEU A 216 6.57 -9.85 -17.29
N THR A 217 6.53 -11.17 -17.52
CA THR A 217 6.48 -12.16 -16.43
C THR A 217 7.67 -11.99 -15.49
N ALA A 218 8.87 -11.87 -16.05
CA ALA A 218 10.05 -11.76 -15.23
C ALA A 218 10.08 -10.43 -14.45
N PHE A 219 9.55 -9.32 -14.98
CA PHE A 219 9.41 -8.06 -14.24
C PHE A 219 8.33 -8.13 -13.16
N ALA A 220 7.24 -8.85 -13.41
CA ALA A 220 6.21 -9.10 -12.40
C ALA A 220 6.79 -9.87 -11.21
N ASP A 221 7.59 -10.91 -11.47
CA ASP A 221 8.26 -11.69 -10.43
C ASP A 221 9.28 -10.86 -9.64
N ASP A 222 10.12 -10.08 -10.33
CA ASP A 222 11.04 -9.14 -9.67
C ASP A 222 10.31 -8.15 -8.77
N SER A 223 9.16 -7.63 -9.23
CA SER A 223 8.36 -6.67 -8.48
C SER A 223 7.82 -7.32 -7.20
N LYS A 224 7.30 -8.56 -7.28
CA LYS A 224 6.86 -9.35 -6.12
C LYS A 224 8.01 -9.55 -5.13
N ASP A 225 9.19 -9.94 -5.60
CA ASP A 225 10.38 -10.13 -4.76
C ASP A 225 10.85 -8.83 -4.11
N CYS A 226 10.87 -7.72 -4.85
CA CYS A 226 11.25 -6.42 -4.31
C CYS A 226 10.29 -5.95 -3.21
N ARG A 227 8.96 -6.15 -3.40
CA ARG A 227 7.94 -5.87 -2.37
C ARG A 227 8.14 -6.74 -1.14
N LYS A 228 8.37 -8.05 -1.33
CA LYS A 228 8.67 -9.00 -0.24
C LYS A 228 9.88 -8.56 0.57
N LEU A 229 10.98 -8.18 -0.08
CA LEU A 229 12.19 -7.70 0.59
C LEU A 229 11.96 -6.40 1.36
N ALA A 230 11.21 -5.45 0.79
CA ALA A 230 10.86 -4.19 1.45
C ALA A 230 10.01 -4.44 2.71
N ARG A 231 8.99 -5.29 2.60
CA ARG A 231 8.12 -5.71 3.70
C ARG A 231 8.89 -6.39 4.83
N ARG A 232 9.76 -7.36 4.51
CA ARG A 232 10.62 -8.02 5.51
C ARG A 232 11.54 -7.03 6.21
N ALA A 233 12.14 -6.09 5.47
CA ALA A 233 12.98 -5.05 6.08
C ALA A 233 12.19 -4.15 7.05
N ARG A 234 10.92 -3.84 6.75
CA ARG A 234 10.01 -3.17 7.69
C ARG A 234 9.79 -4.02 8.95
N ILE A 235 9.43 -5.29 8.80
CA ILE A 235 9.14 -6.21 9.92
C ILE A 235 10.37 -6.31 10.85
N CYS A 236 11.57 -6.52 10.29
CA CYS A 236 12.83 -6.50 11.04
C CYS A 236 12.97 -5.21 11.89
N TRP A 237 12.70 -4.06 11.28
CA TRP A 237 12.80 -2.76 11.95
C TRP A 237 11.74 -2.58 13.05
N GLN A 238 10.53 -3.08 12.85
CA GLN A 238 9.46 -3.01 13.84
C GLN A 238 9.75 -3.84 15.09
N PHE A 239 10.16 -5.11 14.95
CA PHE A 239 10.56 -5.94 16.10
C PHE A 239 11.69 -5.29 16.88
N LYS A 240 12.72 -4.80 16.16
CA LYS A 240 13.85 -4.11 16.78
C LYS A 240 13.43 -2.88 17.59
N ASN A 241 12.41 -2.14 17.15
CA ASN A 241 11.92 -0.97 17.87
C ASN A 241 10.90 -1.29 18.96
N HIS A 242 10.13 -2.38 18.80
CA HIS A 242 9.06 -2.76 19.71
C HIS A 242 9.64 -3.36 21.01
N ASP A 243 10.52 -4.34 20.90
CA ASP A 243 11.09 -5.07 22.04
C ASP A 243 12.60 -5.32 21.94
N GLY A 244 13.25 -4.84 20.87
CA GLY A 244 14.68 -5.03 20.65
C GLY A 244 15.03 -6.38 20.03
N THR A 245 14.04 -7.18 19.63
CA THR A 245 14.26 -8.48 19.01
C THR A 245 14.88 -8.31 17.61
N GLU A 246 15.93 -9.07 17.36
CA GLU A 246 16.48 -9.24 16.02
C GLU A 246 15.68 -10.33 15.31
N TRP A 247 14.62 -9.93 14.61
CA TRP A 247 13.81 -10.84 13.79
C TRP A 247 14.54 -11.21 12.51
N ASP A 248 14.52 -12.51 12.18
CA ASP A 248 15.06 -13.06 10.94
C ASP A 248 14.05 -14.02 10.31
N PHE A 249 13.74 -13.82 9.03
CA PHE A 249 12.71 -14.62 8.35
C PHE A 249 13.05 -16.11 8.35
N GLY A 250 14.32 -16.50 8.20
CA GLY A 250 14.70 -17.91 8.16
C GLY A 250 14.51 -18.64 9.50
N ARG A 251 14.46 -17.91 10.61
CA ARG A 251 14.25 -18.46 11.96
C ARG A 251 12.81 -18.31 12.43
N ASP A 252 12.22 -17.14 12.20
CA ASP A 252 10.97 -16.71 12.84
C ASP A 252 9.80 -16.62 11.86
N GLY A 253 10.06 -16.49 10.56
CA GLY A 253 9.04 -16.24 9.55
C GLY A 253 8.24 -17.48 9.18
N ASP A 254 6.98 -17.25 8.82
CA ASP A 254 6.11 -18.25 8.22
C ASP A 254 5.91 -17.92 6.72
N GLU A 255 6.40 -18.82 5.86
CA GLU A 255 6.31 -18.63 4.41
C GLU A 255 4.90 -18.74 3.86
N ALA A 256 4.07 -19.62 4.42
CA ALA A 256 2.70 -19.79 3.97
C ALA A 256 1.85 -18.56 4.34
N GLU A 257 2.04 -18.05 5.56
CA GLU A 257 1.37 -16.82 6.00
C GLU A 257 1.85 -15.59 5.21
N GLU A 258 3.17 -15.44 4.99
CA GLU A 258 3.69 -14.32 4.20
C GLU A 258 3.17 -14.35 2.76
N ARG A 259 3.15 -15.54 2.12
CA ARG A 259 2.62 -15.71 0.76
C ARG A 259 1.15 -15.29 0.69
N LYS A 260 0.35 -15.70 1.67
CA LYS A 260 -1.06 -15.29 1.77
C LYS A 260 -1.21 -13.77 1.91
N CYS A 261 -0.45 -13.15 2.82
CA CYS A 261 -0.46 -11.69 3.00
C CYS A 261 -0.07 -10.93 1.72
N LEU A 262 0.98 -11.39 1.03
CA LEU A 262 1.43 -10.75 -0.21
C LEU A 262 0.43 -10.91 -1.35
N ALA A 263 -0.22 -12.08 -1.48
CA ALA A 263 -1.26 -12.31 -2.47
C ALA A 263 -2.46 -11.39 -2.25
N GLU A 264 -2.93 -11.26 -1.00
CA GLU A 264 -4.03 -10.35 -0.67
C GLU A 264 -3.65 -8.88 -0.92
N LEU A 265 -2.45 -8.46 -0.53
CA LEU A 265 -1.96 -7.11 -0.85
C LEU A 265 -1.87 -6.85 -2.36
N GLN A 266 -1.46 -7.85 -3.14
CA GLN A 266 -1.39 -7.74 -4.59
C GLN A 266 -2.79 -7.55 -5.19
N LYS A 267 -3.79 -8.30 -4.74
CA LYS A 267 -5.19 -8.12 -5.16
C LYS A 267 -5.68 -6.71 -4.84
N ILE A 268 -5.48 -6.25 -3.61
CA ILE A 268 -5.93 -4.91 -3.18
C ILE A 268 -5.24 -3.82 -4.02
N ARG A 269 -3.93 -3.91 -4.25
CA ARG A 269 -3.20 -2.96 -5.10
C ARG A 269 -3.73 -2.93 -6.53
N HIS A 270 -4.07 -4.09 -7.10
CA HIS A 270 -4.66 -4.15 -8.43
C HIS A 270 -5.99 -3.40 -8.48
N PHE A 271 -6.92 -3.66 -7.56
CA PHE A 271 -8.18 -2.90 -7.48
C PHE A 271 -7.95 -1.41 -7.25
N THR A 272 -7.03 -1.05 -6.36
CA THR A 272 -6.72 0.35 -6.04
C THR A 272 -6.12 1.09 -7.24
N SER A 273 -5.37 0.39 -8.11
CA SER A 273 -4.79 0.99 -9.31
C SER A 273 -5.84 1.41 -10.34
N LEU A 274 -7.05 0.84 -10.26
CA LEU A 274 -8.20 1.16 -11.12
C LEU A 274 -9.06 2.30 -10.56
N GLU A 275 -8.76 2.81 -9.35
CA GLU A 275 -9.53 3.92 -8.76
C GLU A 275 -9.22 5.25 -9.47
N ASP A 276 -10.29 5.96 -9.85
CA ASP A 276 -10.20 7.30 -10.40
C ASP A 276 -9.87 8.33 -9.31
N PHE A 277 -8.69 8.91 -9.38
CA PHE A 277 -8.30 10.04 -8.54
C PHE A 277 -8.52 11.35 -9.30
N SER A 278 -9.43 12.20 -8.78
CA SER A 278 -9.86 13.48 -9.36
C SER A 278 -8.77 14.56 -9.55
N ASP A 279 -7.49 14.27 -9.25
CA ASP A 279 -6.42 15.23 -9.51
C ASP A 279 -5.98 15.04 -10.97
N GLU A 280 -5.86 16.13 -11.73
CA GLU A 280 -5.46 16.22 -13.15
C GLU A 280 -4.09 15.57 -13.46
N GLU A 281 -3.93 14.27 -13.25
CA GLU A 281 -2.79 13.46 -13.69
C GLU A 281 -3.10 12.69 -14.98
N SER A 282 -4.26 12.95 -15.59
CA SER A 282 -4.64 12.48 -16.92
C SER A 282 -4.03 13.38 -18.02
N GLU A 283 -2.70 13.41 -18.12
CA GLU A 283 -2.02 13.91 -19.32
C GLU A 283 -1.03 12.88 -19.89
N GLU A 284 -1.41 11.60 -19.99
CA GLU A 284 -0.95 10.75 -21.09
C GLU A 284 -2.16 9.94 -21.59
N GLY A 285 -2.51 10.13 -22.86
CA GLY A 285 -3.78 9.70 -23.43
C GLY A 285 -3.92 8.19 -23.51
N ASP A 286 -5.03 7.68 -22.99
CA ASP A 286 -5.56 6.40 -23.39
C ASP A 286 -6.79 6.66 -24.27
N ASP A 287 -6.71 6.09 -25.47
CA ASP A 287 -7.82 5.99 -26.40
C ASP A 287 -8.95 5.21 -25.71
N ASP A 288 -10.16 5.78 -25.75
CA ASP A 288 -11.40 5.13 -25.35
C ASP A 288 -11.63 3.87 -26.23
N ASP A 289 -11.06 2.75 -25.85
CA ASP A 289 -11.49 1.43 -26.33
C ASP A 289 -12.47 0.86 -25.30
N GLU A 290 -13.76 1.18 -25.52
CA GLU A 290 -14.90 0.46 -24.95
C GLU A 290 -14.83 -1.02 -25.36
N GLU A 291 -14.13 -1.86 -24.61
CA GLU A 291 -14.18 -3.32 -24.76
C GLU A 291 -15.19 -3.91 -23.77
N GLY A 292 -16.15 -4.64 -24.34
CA GLY A 292 -17.38 -5.08 -23.71
C GLY A 292 -17.18 -6.04 -22.54
N ASP A 293 -18.03 -5.79 -21.55
CA ASP A 293 -18.47 -6.67 -20.47
C ASP A 293 -18.57 -8.15 -20.92
N SER A 294 -17.63 -8.97 -20.47
CA SER A 294 -17.77 -10.42 -20.45
C SER A 294 -17.45 -10.93 -19.04
N GLU A 295 -18.49 -11.04 -18.23
CA GLU A 295 -18.52 -11.82 -17.01
C GLU A 295 -18.24 -13.31 -17.34
N GLU A 296 -16.99 -13.73 -17.22
CA GLU A 296 -16.65 -15.14 -17.03
C GLU A 296 -15.73 -15.26 -15.80
N ASP A 297 -16.33 -15.74 -14.71
CA ASP A 297 -15.66 -16.24 -13.52
C ASP A 297 -14.72 -17.41 -13.92
N GLU A 298 -13.44 -17.13 -14.12
CA GLU A 298 -12.40 -18.15 -14.09
C GLU A 298 -11.54 -17.95 -12.84
N GLU A 299 -11.82 -18.79 -11.84
CA GLU A 299 -10.96 -19.04 -10.68
C GLU A 299 -9.63 -19.63 -11.18
N ASP A 300 -8.66 -18.78 -11.49
CA ASP A 300 -7.29 -19.20 -11.79
C ASP A 300 -6.60 -19.72 -10.50
N GLU A 301 -6.74 -21.03 -10.27
CA GLU A 301 -5.88 -21.83 -9.41
C GLU A 301 -4.45 -21.77 -9.96
N TRP A 302 -3.60 -20.93 -9.36
CA TRP A 302 -2.17 -20.93 -9.60
C TRP A 302 -1.56 -22.23 -9.04
N GLU A 303 -1.38 -23.24 -9.89
CA GLU A 303 -0.58 -24.43 -9.58
C GLU A 303 0.90 -24.01 -9.40
N ASP A 304 1.37 -24.09 -8.14
CA ASP A 304 2.79 -24.02 -7.77
C ASP A 304 3.53 -25.20 -8.43
N THR A 305 4.22 -24.97 -9.54
CA THR A 305 5.18 -25.95 -10.07
C THR A 305 6.57 -25.70 -9.47
N ASP A 306 6.81 -26.27 -8.29
CA ASP A 306 8.17 -26.47 -7.77
C ASP A 306 8.88 -27.52 -8.62
N SER A 307 9.97 -27.11 -9.29
CA SER A 307 10.93 -28.04 -9.89
C SER A 307 12.13 -28.16 -8.95
N ASP A 308 12.10 -29.20 -8.13
CA ASP A 308 13.29 -29.76 -7.48
C ASP A 308 14.24 -30.30 -8.57
N GLU A 309 15.42 -29.70 -8.73
CA GLU A 309 16.57 -30.39 -9.32
C GLU A 309 17.72 -30.46 -8.31
N ASP A 310 17.81 -31.64 -7.69
CA ASP A 310 19.00 -32.18 -7.04
C ASP A 310 20.21 -32.17 -8.00
N SER A 311 21.37 -31.73 -7.49
CA SER A 311 22.70 -32.21 -7.88
C SER A 311 23.72 -31.98 -6.77
#